data_AF-A0A4Y3ILJ3-F1
#
_entry.id   AF-A0A4Y3ILJ3-F1
#
_cell.length_a   1.000
_cell.length_b   1.000
_cell.length_c   1.000
_cell.angle_alpha   90.00
_cell.angle_beta   90.00
_cell.angle_gamma   90.00
#
_symmetry.space_group_name_H-M   'P 1'
#
loop_
_entity.id
_entity.type
_entity.pdbx_description
1 polymer ?
#
loop_
_entity_poly.entity_id
_entity_poly.type
_entity_poly.pdbx_seq_one_letter_code
_entity_poly.pdbx_strand_id
1 'polypeptide(L)'
;MVDKKNVSSMYARAGNAKTTVLAGVVCFALGVAAGSAFISHNANQEIIVERENHQKIIQEHSTLISENNQLRSDLSEAEQSLTATNEREQKTSQSVTEFQDKSTNLQNENKKLSAELKQLKITLEEQETAVEELTASNEALKERTEIQNEVLETSKVFFQDQLRLQKEVNDLHTQRAKLITTLNSLVKECQIYLDGTSWDAKSDSCDRKKVASDRLKKIDESIDAKQAKIVKIDQTTEAIGLQKKAQ
;
A
#
# COMPACT_ATOMS: atom_id res chain seq x y z
N MET A 1 8.84 35.97 -33.21
CA MET A 1 8.08 37.20 -33.49
C MET A 1 6.58 36.88 -33.38
N VAL A 2 5.96 37.17 -32.25
CA VAL A 2 4.51 37.40 -32.09
C VAL A 2 4.40 38.46 -31.01
N ASP A 3 3.71 39.56 -31.30
CA ASP A 3 3.79 40.79 -30.51
C ASP A 3 2.75 40.80 -29.36
N LYS A 4 3.16 41.27 -28.18
CA LYS A 4 2.27 41.49 -27.02
C LYS A 4 2.08 42.99 -26.86
N LYS A 5 0.85 43.49 -27.06
CA LYS A 5 0.50 44.87 -26.67
C LYS A 5 -0.46 44.91 -25.49
N ASN A 6 -0.01 45.64 -24.46
CA ASN A 6 -0.65 45.83 -23.18
C ASN A 6 -1.64 47.01 -23.21
N VAL A 7 -2.80 46.79 -22.59
CA VAL A 7 -3.34 47.59 -21.47
C VAL A 7 -3.34 49.13 -21.56
N SER A 8 -4.57 49.66 -21.54
CA SER A 8 -5.09 50.88 -20.87
C SER A 8 -4.29 52.18 -20.84
N SER A 9 -4.96 53.26 -21.27
CA SER A 9 -4.98 54.52 -20.52
C SER A 9 -6.41 55.10 -20.49
N MET A 10 -6.82 55.60 -19.33
CA MET A 10 -8.18 56.07 -19.06
C MET A 10 -8.11 57.49 -18.48
N TYR A 11 -9.17 58.27 -18.73
CA TYR A 11 -9.54 59.55 -18.11
C TYR A 11 -8.91 60.90 -18.55
N ALA A 12 -9.88 61.80 -18.79
CA ALA A 12 -9.93 63.20 -18.40
C ALA A 12 -9.19 64.27 -19.23
N ARG A 13 -9.99 65.04 -19.98
CA ARG A 13 -10.19 66.45 -19.61
C ARG A 13 -11.57 66.98 -19.98
N ALA A 14 -12.19 67.69 -19.04
CA ALA A 14 -13.42 68.45 -19.26
C ALA A 14 -13.13 69.81 -19.92
N GLY A 15 -14.11 70.36 -20.65
CA GLY A 15 -13.91 71.57 -21.44
C GLY A 15 -15.22 72.11 -22.02
N ASN A 16 -16.09 72.58 -21.13
CA ASN A 16 -17.25 73.43 -21.38
C ASN A 16 -17.17 74.34 -22.63
N ALA A 17 -18.19 74.25 -23.48
CA ALA A 17 -18.67 75.39 -24.28
C ALA A 17 -20.20 75.36 -24.31
N LYS A 18 -20.83 76.29 -23.59
CA LYS A 18 -22.29 76.50 -23.60
C LYS A 18 -22.65 77.38 -24.79
N THR A 19 -23.71 77.05 -25.51
CA THR A 19 -24.71 78.04 -25.98
C THR A 19 -26.01 77.33 -26.33
N THR A 20 -26.91 77.22 -25.36
CA THR A 20 -28.35 77.30 -25.64
C THR A 20 -28.66 78.68 -26.24
N VAL A 21 -29.41 78.72 -27.33
CA VAL A 21 -30.27 79.87 -27.64
C VAL A 21 -31.69 79.34 -27.66
N LEU A 22 -32.49 79.82 -26.71
CA LEU A 22 -33.87 79.42 -26.51
C LEU A 22 -34.75 79.84 -27.69
N ALA A 23 -35.72 79.00 -28.03
CA ALA A 23 -36.94 79.49 -28.68
C ALA A 23 -37.65 80.46 -27.72
N GLY A 24 -38.07 81.62 -28.23
CA GLY A 24 -38.68 82.69 -27.45
C GLY A 24 -39.81 83.37 -28.22
N VAL A 25 -40.96 82.70 -28.33
CA VAL A 25 -42.20 83.32 -28.83
C VAL A 25 -42.70 84.30 -27.78
N VAL A 26 -42.76 85.59 -28.12
CA VAL A 26 -43.48 86.60 -27.33
C VAL A 26 -44.35 87.43 -28.27
N CYS A 27 -45.63 87.03 -28.37
CA CYS A 27 -46.69 87.96 -28.71
C CYS A 27 -47.13 88.67 -27.42
N PHE A 28 -47.28 90.00 -27.43
CA PHE A 28 -48.59 90.64 -27.20
C PHE A 28 -48.55 92.17 -27.41
N ALA A 29 -49.50 92.62 -28.23
CA ALA A 29 -50.12 93.95 -28.38
C ALA A 29 -49.49 95.22 -27.76
N LEU A 30 -49.32 96.23 -28.62
CA LEU A 30 -49.88 97.60 -28.57
C LEU A 30 -49.26 98.34 -29.80
N GLY A 31 -49.98 98.98 -30.72
CA GLY A 31 -51.34 99.45 -30.71
C GLY A 31 -51.38 100.89 -31.25
N VAL A 32 -51.34 101.06 -32.58
CA VAL A 32 -51.55 102.35 -33.25
C VAL A 32 -52.63 102.16 -34.30
N ALA A 33 -53.74 102.91 -34.18
CA ALA A 33 -54.93 102.75 -35.00
C ALA A 33 -55.25 104.02 -35.79
N ALA A 34 -55.54 103.84 -37.09
CA ALA A 34 -56.37 104.65 -37.99
C ALA A 34 -56.27 103.95 -39.36
N GLY A 35 -57.29 103.25 -39.87
CA GLY A 35 -58.52 103.83 -40.45
C GLY A 35 -58.24 104.23 -41.91
N SER A 36 -58.85 103.68 -42.96
CA SER A 36 -59.95 102.70 -43.11
C SER A 36 -59.81 102.02 -44.51
N ALA A 37 -60.66 101.10 -45.03
CA ALA A 37 -62.04 100.73 -44.69
C ALA A 37 -62.41 99.28 -45.14
N PHE A 38 -63.72 99.02 -45.19
CA PHE A 38 -64.47 97.82 -45.64
C PHE A 38 -63.93 96.98 -46.81
N ILE A 39 -63.94 95.64 -46.62
CA ILE A 39 -64.17 94.48 -47.54
C ILE A 39 -63.69 93.22 -46.75
N SER A 40 -64.35 92.06 -46.63
CA SER A 40 -65.71 91.58 -46.97
C SER A 40 -66.10 90.39 -46.05
N HIS A 41 -67.34 89.89 -46.13
CA HIS A 41 -67.97 89.01 -45.12
C HIS A 41 -67.65 87.49 -45.22
N ASN A 42 -66.73 87.04 -46.07
CA ASN A 42 -66.48 85.59 -46.31
C ASN A 42 -65.24 84.99 -45.62
N ALA A 43 -64.33 85.79 -45.06
CA ALA A 43 -63.06 85.30 -44.50
C ALA A 43 -63.18 84.46 -43.21
N ASN A 44 -64.39 84.35 -42.64
CA ASN A 44 -64.59 83.75 -41.31
C ASN A 44 -64.64 82.20 -41.34
N GLN A 45 -65.07 81.60 -42.45
CA GLN A 45 -65.25 80.15 -42.56
C GLN A 45 -63.92 79.41 -42.82
N GLU A 46 -63.03 80.02 -43.60
CA GLU A 46 -61.70 79.48 -43.92
C GLU A 46 -60.81 79.42 -42.68
N ILE A 47 -60.82 80.46 -41.83
CA ILE A 47 -60.09 80.54 -40.56
C ILE A 47 -60.58 79.49 -39.53
N ILE A 48 -61.86 79.11 -39.55
CA ILE A 48 -62.41 78.09 -38.64
C ILE A 48 -61.95 76.70 -39.07
N VAL A 49 -62.12 76.35 -40.35
CA VAL A 49 -61.70 75.05 -40.90
C VAL A 49 -60.18 74.86 -40.79
N GLU A 50 -59.40 75.92 -41.00
CA GLU A 50 -57.94 75.87 -40.83
C GLU A 50 -57.54 75.66 -39.35
N ARG A 51 -58.27 76.23 -38.38
CA ARG A 51 -58.07 75.95 -36.95
C ARG A 51 -58.41 74.51 -36.57
N GLU A 52 -59.51 73.97 -37.07
CA GLU A 52 -59.90 72.57 -36.82
C GLU A 52 -58.86 71.59 -37.38
N ASN A 53 -58.36 71.85 -38.60
CA ASN A 53 -57.27 71.06 -39.19
C ASN A 53 -55.96 71.19 -38.39
N HIS A 54 -55.58 72.41 -37.97
CA HIS A 54 -54.40 72.59 -37.10
C HIS A 54 -54.56 71.86 -35.77
N GLN A 55 -55.74 71.92 -35.14
CA GLN A 55 -56.02 71.25 -33.88
C GLN A 55 -55.99 69.72 -34.03
N LYS A 56 -56.49 69.18 -35.15
CA LYS A 56 -56.40 67.76 -35.50
C LYS A 56 -54.94 67.32 -35.72
N ILE A 57 -54.15 68.10 -36.46
CA ILE A 57 -52.71 67.84 -36.68
C ILE A 57 -51.95 67.88 -35.35
N ILE A 58 -52.25 68.83 -34.46
CA ILE A 58 -51.65 68.88 -33.11
C ILE A 58 -52.02 67.64 -32.29
N GLN A 59 -53.27 67.17 -32.39
CA GLN A 59 -53.73 65.97 -31.70
C GLN A 59 -53.06 64.70 -32.25
N GLU A 60 -53.02 64.53 -33.58
CA GLU A 60 -52.32 63.42 -34.26
C GLU A 60 -50.81 63.42 -33.99
N HIS A 61 -50.18 64.60 -33.95
CA HIS A 61 -48.78 64.75 -33.57
C HIS A 61 -48.55 64.39 -32.08
N SER A 62 -49.49 64.72 -31.19
CA SER A 62 -49.41 64.34 -29.78
C SER A 62 -49.57 62.82 -29.55
N THR A 63 -50.45 62.15 -30.31
CA THR A 63 -50.59 60.69 -30.25
C THR A 63 -49.38 59.99 -30.85
N LEU A 64 -48.85 60.47 -31.99
CA LEU A 64 -47.62 59.94 -32.59
C LEU A 64 -46.40 60.11 -31.68
N ILE A 65 -46.29 61.22 -30.94
CA ILE A 65 -45.25 61.38 -29.90
C ILE A 65 -45.46 60.36 -28.77
N SER A 66 -46.70 60.16 -28.31
CA SER A 66 -47.01 59.18 -27.26
C SER A 66 -46.66 57.75 -27.69
N GLU A 67 -47.05 57.36 -28.89
CA GLU A 67 -46.73 56.05 -29.49
C GLU A 67 -45.22 55.88 -29.72
N ASN A 68 -44.51 56.93 -30.18
CA ASN A 68 -43.05 56.85 -30.35
C ASN A 68 -42.32 56.72 -29.01
N ASN A 69 -42.80 57.40 -27.97
CA ASN A 69 -42.27 57.26 -26.61
C ASN A 69 -42.55 55.88 -26.03
N GLN A 70 -43.74 55.31 -26.27
CA GLN A 70 -44.09 53.96 -25.83
C GLN A 70 -43.25 52.90 -26.55
N LEU A 71 -43.14 52.96 -27.89
CA LEU A 71 -42.28 52.06 -28.66
C LEU A 71 -40.81 52.15 -28.25
N ARG A 72 -40.31 53.33 -27.86
CA ARG A 72 -38.96 53.50 -27.29
C ARG A 72 -38.81 52.85 -25.91
N SER A 73 -39.85 52.90 -25.08
CA SER A 73 -39.90 52.22 -23.79
C SER A 73 -39.89 50.70 -23.98
N ASP A 74 -40.78 50.18 -24.81
CA ASP A 74 -40.93 48.75 -25.10
C ASP A 74 -39.64 48.17 -25.72
N LEU A 75 -39.00 48.92 -26.62
CA LEU A 75 -37.71 48.54 -27.21
C LEU A 75 -36.58 48.55 -26.18
N SER A 76 -36.54 49.52 -25.26
CA SER A 76 -35.55 49.53 -24.17
C SER A 76 -35.76 48.40 -23.16
N GLU A 77 -37.01 48.02 -22.89
CA GLU A 77 -37.33 46.86 -22.04
C GLU A 77 -36.98 45.54 -22.73
N ALA A 78 -37.24 45.41 -24.03
CA ALA A 78 -36.83 44.27 -24.84
C ALA A 78 -35.29 44.12 -24.91
N GLU A 79 -34.54 45.22 -25.06
CA GLU A 79 -33.07 45.23 -25.01
C GLU A 79 -32.53 44.80 -23.62
N GLN A 80 -33.15 45.26 -22.53
CA GLN A 80 -32.80 44.83 -21.17
C GLN A 80 -33.12 43.35 -20.93
N SER A 81 -34.26 42.86 -21.43
CA SER A 81 -34.65 41.44 -21.34
C SER A 81 -33.70 40.55 -22.16
N LEU A 82 -33.32 40.99 -23.36
CA LEU A 82 -32.38 40.26 -24.23
C LEU A 82 -30.97 40.19 -23.63
N THR A 83 -30.47 41.29 -23.05
CA THR A 83 -29.17 41.32 -22.38
C THR A 83 -29.17 40.45 -21.12
N ALA A 84 -30.21 40.53 -20.28
CA ALA A 84 -30.36 39.66 -19.11
C ALA A 84 -30.48 38.16 -19.48
N THR A 85 -31.14 37.85 -20.60
CA THR A 85 -31.25 36.48 -21.13
C THR A 85 -29.90 35.97 -21.62
N ASN A 86 -29.18 36.76 -22.43
CA ASN A 86 -27.82 36.43 -22.90
C ASN A 86 -26.84 36.19 -21.74
N GLU A 87 -26.87 37.03 -20.69
CA GLU A 87 -26.07 36.80 -19.48
C GLU A 87 -26.42 35.49 -18.78
N ARG A 88 -27.71 35.14 -18.71
CA ARG A 88 -28.19 33.91 -18.09
C ARG A 88 -27.79 32.68 -18.90
N GLU A 89 -27.88 32.73 -20.22
CA GLU A 89 -27.40 31.68 -21.10
C GLU A 89 -25.88 31.51 -21.00
N GLN A 90 -25.12 32.61 -20.96
CA GLN A 90 -23.67 32.58 -20.77
C GLN A 90 -23.28 31.94 -19.43
N LYS A 91 -23.92 32.35 -18.32
CA LYS A 91 -23.71 31.76 -16.98
C LYS A 91 -24.10 30.27 -16.94
N THR A 92 -25.19 29.90 -17.63
CA THR A 92 -25.63 28.50 -17.72
C THR A 92 -24.64 27.66 -18.52
N SER A 93 -24.18 28.16 -19.67
CA SER A 93 -23.17 27.52 -20.52
C SER A 93 -21.85 27.31 -19.76
N GLN A 94 -21.36 28.34 -19.07
CA GLN A 94 -20.18 28.24 -18.20
C GLN A 94 -20.35 27.18 -17.11
N SER A 95 -21.50 27.17 -16.42
CA SER A 95 -21.79 26.18 -15.38
C SER A 95 -21.86 24.75 -15.95
N VAL A 96 -22.46 24.55 -17.12
CA VAL A 96 -22.47 23.25 -17.82
C VAL A 96 -21.06 22.79 -18.16
N THR A 97 -20.21 23.67 -18.70
CA THR A 97 -18.80 23.32 -18.97
C THR A 97 -18.04 22.97 -17.69
N GLU A 98 -18.19 23.74 -16.61
CA GLU A 98 -17.55 23.41 -15.32
C GLU A 98 -18.01 22.07 -14.76
N PHE A 99 -19.31 21.75 -14.84
CA PHE A 99 -19.83 20.46 -14.38
C PHE A 99 -19.33 19.30 -15.25
N GLN A 100 -19.18 19.52 -16.56
CA GLN A 100 -18.67 18.51 -17.48
C GLN A 100 -17.17 18.26 -17.28
N ASP A 101 -16.38 19.30 -17.01
CA ASP A 101 -14.96 19.19 -16.64
C ASP A 101 -14.80 18.48 -15.29
N LYS A 102 -15.58 18.88 -14.26
CA LYS A 102 -15.59 18.20 -12.94
C LYS A 102 -15.98 16.72 -13.07
N SER A 103 -17.01 16.40 -13.85
CA SER A 103 -17.42 15.03 -14.13
C SER A 103 -16.32 14.22 -14.83
N THR A 104 -15.65 14.81 -15.82
CA THR A 104 -14.54 14.17 -16.54
C THR A 104 -13.34 13.91 -15.62
N ASN A 105 -12.97 14.87 -14.78
CA ASN A 105 -11.92 14.67 -13.77
C ASN A 105 -12.28 13.58 -12.77
N LEU A 106 -13.49 13.59 -12.20
CA LEU A 106 -13.96 12.55 -11.27
C LEU A 106 -14.01 11.16 -11.92
N GLN A 107 -14.35 11.05 -13.20
CA GLN A 107 -14.26 9.78 -13.94
C GLN A 107 -12.80 9.31 -14.12
N ASN A 108 -11.87 10.23 -14.39
CA ASN A 108 -10.46 9.91 -14.54
C ASN A 108 -9.83 9.50 -13.20
N GLU A 109 -10.15 10.20 -12.11
CA GLU A 109 -9.75 9.82 -10.75
C GLU A 109 -10.31 8.45 -10.34
N ASN A 110 -11.59 8.18 -10.58
CA ASN A 110 -12.18 6.85 -10.32
C ASN A 110 -11.50 5.74 -11.14
N LYS A 111 -11.16 5.99 -12.41
CA LYS A 111 -10.40 5.02 -13.23
C LYS A 111 -8.99 4.78 -12.66
N LYS A 112 -8.30 5.83 -12.21
CA LYS A 112 -6.98 5.75 -11.58
C LYS A 112 -7.03 4.96 -10.27
N LEU A 113 -7.95 5.33 -9.37
CA LEU A 113 -8.19 4.62 -8.10
C LEU A 113 -8.57 3.14 -8.32
N SER A 114 -9.40 2.85 -9.33
CA SER A 114 -9.75 1.46 -9.69
C SER A 114 -8.54 0.67 -10.22
N ALA A 115 -7.63 1.30 -10.96
CA ALA A 115 -6.39 0.67 -11.41
C ALA A 115 -5.42 0.44 -10.24
N GLU A 116 -5.24 1.43 -9.37
CA GLU A 116 -4.40 1.34 -8.16
C GLU A 116 -4.93 0.24 -7.21
N LEU A 117 -6.23 0.15 -6.98
CA LEU A 117 -6.84 -0.93 -6.18
C LEU A 117 -6.62 -2.32 -6.80
N LYS A 118 -6.67 -2.45 -8.13
CA LYS A 118 -6.36 -3.73 -8.81
C LYS A 118 -4.90 -4.12 -8.65
N GLN A 119 -3.96 -3.17 -8.82
CA GLN A 119 -2.54 -3.43 -8.59
C GLN A 119 -2.26 -3.80 -7.14
N LEU A 120 -2.80 -3.03 -6.19
CA LEU A 120 -2.64 -3.31 -4.76
C LEU A 120 -3.17 -4.70 -4.39
N LYS A 121 -4.30 -5.11 -4.97
CA LYS A 121 -4.84 -6.45 -4.76
C LYS A 121 -3.92 -7.55 -5.31
N ILE A 122 -3.37 -7.39 -6.51
CA ILE A 122 -2.42 -8.36 -7.10
C ILE A 122 -1.16 -8.45 -6.22
N THR A 123 -0.58 -7.32 -5.81
CA THR A 123 0.59 -7.30 -4.93
C THR A 123 0.30 -7.90 -3.55
N LEU A 124 -0.93 -7.80 -3.03
CA LEU A 124 -1.33 -8.47 -1.80
C LEU A 124 -1.38 -10.00 -1.97
N GLU A 125 -2.02 -10.49 -3.04
CA GLU A 125 -2.07 -11.93 -3.37
C GLU A 125 -0.67 -12.53 -3.59
N GLU A 126 0.24 -11.77 -4.24
CA GLU A 126 1.67 -12.12 -4.39
C GLU A 126 2.40 -12.18 -3.04
N GLN A 127 2.16 -11.20 -2.15
CA GLN A 127 2.78 -11.17 -0.81
C GLN A 127 2.25 -12.26 0.12
N GLU A 128 0.95 -12.57 0.08
CA GLU A 128 0.36 -13.68 0.83
C GLU A 128 1.00 -15.01 0.41
N THR A 129 1.09 -15.27 -0.90
CA THR A 129 1.76 -16.46 -1.45
C THR A 129 3.23 -16.55 -1.01
N ALA A 130 3.98 -15.44 -1.09
CA ALA A 130 5.38 -15.39 -0.67
C ALA A 130 5.56 -15.62 0.85
N VAL A 131 4.61 -15.17 1.68
CA VAL A 131 4.61 -15.42 3.13
C VAL A 131 4.33 -16.89 3.43
N GLU A 132 3.41 -17.54 2.71
CA GLU A 132 3.15 -18.98 2.85
C GLU A 132 4.40 -19.81 2.48
N GLU A 133 5.04 -19.52 1.33
CA GLU A 133 6.28 -20.19 0.91
C GLU A 133 7.43 -19.99 1.91
N LEU A 134 7.62 -18.75 2.41
CA LEU A 134 8.62 -18.45 3.43
C LEU A 134 8.32 -19.14 4.75
N THR A 135 7.05 -19.28 5.14
CA THR A 135 6.66 -19.97 6.38
C THR A 135 6.96 -21.46 6.27
N ALA A 136 6.53 -22.11 5.19
CA ALA A 136 6.82 -23.53 4.93
C ALA A 136 8.34 -23.81 4.85
N SER A 137 9.11 -22.91 4.22
CA SER A 137 10.57 -23.00 4.17
C SER A 137 11.22 -22.88 5.55
N ASN A 138 10.74 -21.97 6.41
CA ASN A 138 11.22 -21.83 7.78
C ASN A 138 10.88 -23.04 8.66
N GLU A 139 9.68 -23.62 8.51
CA GLU A 139 9.30 -24.85 9.22
C GLU A 139 10.20 -26.03 8.81
N ALA A 140 10.43 -26.23 7.52
CA ALA A 140 11.35 -27.26 7.02
C ALA A 140 12.81 -27.04 7.46
N LEU A 141 13.28 -25.78 7.52
CA LEU A 141 14.60 -25.43 8.05
C LEU A 141 14.71 -25.70 9.56
N LYS A 142 13.64 -25.43 10.32
CA LYS A 142 13.56 -25.70 11.75
C LYS A 142 13.60 -27.20 12.02
N GLU A 143 12.78 -27.99 11.32
CA GLU A 143 12.79 -29.45 11.41
C GLU A 143 14.18 -30.03 11.11
N ARG A 144 14.81 -29.59 10.00
CA ARG A 144 16.19 -29.99 9.65
C ARG A 144 17.20 -29.65 10.75
N THR A 145 17.03 -28.51 11.41
CA THR A 145 17.91 -28.07 12.51
C THR A 145 17.71 -28.91 13.77
N GLU A 146 16.47 -29.24 14.13
CA GLU A 146 16.14 -30.13 15.23
C GLU A 146 16.67 -31.55 14.98
N ILE A 147 16.47 -32.08 13.77
CA ILE A 147 17.02 -33.37 13.29
C ILE A 147 18.56 -33.41 13.37
N GLN A 148 19.25 -32.32 13.02
CA GLN A 148 20.72 -32.23 13.11
C GLN A 148 21.20 -32.19 14.56
N ASN A 149 20.54 -31.40 15.42
CA ASN A 149 20.88 -31.32 16.85
C ASN A 149 20.66 -32.67 17.56
N GLU A 150 19.56 -33.37 17.27
CA GLU A 150 19.28 -34.72 17.78
C GLU A 150 20.38 -35.71 17.37
N VAL A 151 20.79 -35.71 16.10
CA VAL A 151 21.88 -36.58 15.60
C VAL A 151 23.20 -36.24 16.29
N LEU A 152 23.51 -34.95 16.47
CA LEU A 152 24.75 -34.51 17.10
C LEU A 152 24.84 -34.94 18.58
N GLU A 153 23.79 -34.69 19.37
CA GLU A 153 23.77 -35.10 20.79
C GLU A 153 23.72 -36.63 20.93
N THR A 154 22.96 -37.34 20.09
CA THR A 154 22.97 -38.82 20.07
C THR A 154 24.37 -39.36 19.74
N SER A 155 25.04 -38.80 18.73
CA SER A 155 26.42 -39.18 18.34
C SER A 155 27.44 -38.88 19.45
N LYS A 156 27.27 -37.76 20.17
CA LYS A 156 28.12 -37.38 21.30
C LYS A 156 28.00 -38.36 22.46
N VAL A 157 26.78 -38.72 22.87
CA VAL A 157 26.54 -39.75 23.90
C VAL A 157 27.13 -41.09 23.45
N PHE A 158 26.92 -41.46 22.19
CA PHE A 158 27.46 -42.67 21.58
C PHE A 158 28.99 -42.77 21.69
N PHE A 159 29.73 -41.75 21.23
CA PHE A 159 31.19 -41.77 21.28
C PHE A 159 31.73 -41.74 22.71
N GLN A 160 31.05 -41.07 23.64
CA GLN A 160 31.40 -41.09 25.07
C GLN A 160 31.25 -42.50 25.66
N ASP A 161 30.16 -43.21 25.35
CA ASP A 161 29.94 -44.57 25.83
C ASP A 161 30.89 -45.58 25.18
N GLN A 162 31.21 -45.42 23.89
CA GLN A 162 32.20 -46.25 23.19
C GLN A 162 33.59 -46.10 23.83
N LEU A 163 34.04 -44.86 24.07
CA LEU A 163 35.33 -44.59 24.73
C LEU A 163 35.36 -45.15 26.16
N ARG A 164 34.26 -45.00 26.92
CA ARG A 164 34.12 -45.57 28.27
C ARG A 164 34.23 -47.09 28.25
N LEU A 165 33.50 -47.76 27.35
CA LEU A 165 33.54 -49.22 27.21
C LEU A 165 34.92 -49.73 26.78
N GLN A 166 35.58 -49.06 25.83
CA GLN A 166 36.96 -49.38 25.43
C GLN A 166 37.94 -49.28 26.60
N LYS A 167 37.82 -48.23 27.43
CA LYS A 167 38.65 -48.07 28.63
C LYS A 167 38.40 -49.18 29.66
N GLU A 168 37.13 -49.55 29.90
CA GLU A 168 36.76 -50.65 30.78
C GLU A 168 37.27 -52.01 30.27
N VAL A 169 37.21 -52.27 28.96
CA VAL A 169 37.76 -53.48 28.33
C VAL A 169 39.29 -53.55 28.46
N ASN A 170 40.00 -52.43 28.26
CA ASN A 170 41.45 -52.37 28.42
C ASN A 170 41.91 -52.61 29.88
N ASP A 171 41.18 -52.05 30.85
CA ASP A 171 41.46 -52.35 32.27
C ASP A 171 41.19 -53.84 32.59
N LEU A 172 40.09 -54.42 32.09
CA LEU A 172 39.83 -55.85 32.24
C LEU A 172 40.90 -56.72 31.58
N HIS A 173 41.41 -56.38 30.40
CA HIS A 173 42.56 -57.07 29.79
C HIS A 173 43.83 -56.95 30.66
N THR A 174 44.06 -55.81 31.29
CA THR A 174 45.18 -55.60 32.21
C THR A 174 45.04 -56.45 33.48
N GLN A 175 43.82 -56.53 34.05
CA GLN A 175 43.51 -57.42 35.16
C GLN A 175 43.66 -58.91 34.76
N ARG A 176 43.19 -59.28 33.57
CA ARG A 176 43.32 -60.62 32.98
C ARG A 176 44.78 -61.03 32.87
N ALA A 177 45.65 -60.18 32.31
CA ALA A 177 47.07 -60.47 32.15
C ALA A 177 47.79 -60.71 33.50
N LYS A 178 47.49 -59.88 34.50
CA LYS A 178 47.99 -60.06 35.88
C LYS A 178 47.50 -61.38 36.48
N LEU A 179 46.21 -61.69 36.32
CA LEU A 179 45.61 -62.90 36.87
C LEU A 179 46.11 -64.18 36.16
N ILE A 180 46.39 -64.15 34.86
CA ILE A 180 47.02 -65.26 34.13
C ILE A 180 48.42 -65.53 34.69
N THR A 181 49.21 -64.49 34.97
CA THR A 181 50.53 -64.64 35.61
C THR A 181 50.43 -65.32 36.98
N THR A 182 49.48 -64.87 37.81
CA THR A 182 49.20 -65.50 39.13
C THR A 182 48.67 -66.93 38.99
N LEU A 183 47.79 -67.20 38.02
CA LEU A 183 47.24 -68.53 37.79
C LEU A 183 48.35 -69.52 37.37
N ASN A 184 49.31 -69.07 36.56
CA ASN A 184 50.47 -69.87 36.17
C ASN A 184 51.39 -70.24 37.35
N SER A 185 51.49 -69.41 38.40
CA SER A 185 52.20 -69.79 39.63
C SER A 185 51.37 -70.78 40.46
N LEU A 186 50.07 -70.53 40.64
CA LEU A 186 49.15 -71.41 41.35
C LEU A 186 49.02 -72.81 40.70
N VAL A 187 49.13 -72.89 39.37
CA VAL A 187 49.20 -74.17 38.64
C VAL A 187 50.44 -74.96 39.05
N LYS A 188 51.61 -74.32 39.18
CA LYS A 188 52.84 -74.98 39.66
C LYS A 188 52.74 -75.39 41.13
N GLU A 189 52.20 -74.52 41.99
CA GLU A 189 51.97 -74.83 43.42
C GLU A 189 51.05 -76.06 43.59
N CYS A 190 49.92 -76.09 42.88
CA CYS A 190 49.00 -77.24 42.89
C CYS A 190 49.63 -78.51 42.29
N GLN A 191 50.45 -78.39 41.23
CA GLN A 191 51.14 -79.53 40.64
C GLN A 191 52.15 -80.16 41.61
N ILE A 192 52.98 -79.35 42.29
CA ILE A 192 53.95 -79.82 43.31
C ILE A 192 53.23 -80.53 44.46
N TYR A 193 52.06 -80.05 44.88
CA TYR A 193 51.23 -80.70 45.89
C TYR A 193 50.68 -82.05 45.43
N LEU A 194 50.14 -82.12 44.20
CA LEU A 194 49.61 -83.36 43.62
C LEU A 194 50.68 -84.43 43.36
N ASP A 195 51.88 -84.00 42.95
CA ASP A 195 53.02 -84.90 42.70
C ASP A 195 53.72 -85.36 43.99
N GLY A 196 53.38 -84.79 45.15
CA GLY A 196 54.00 -85.11 46.45
C GLY A 196 55.49 -84.78 46.55
N THR A 197 56.00 -83.91 45.67
CA THR A 197 57.44 -83.67 45.48
C THR A 197 58.06 -82.67 46.47
N SER A 198 57.25 -82.03 47.33
CA SER A 198 57.73 -81.10 48.36
C SER A 198 56.98 -81.28 49.68
N TRP A 199 57.72 -81.27 50.79
CA TRP A 199 57.19 -81.24 52.15
C TRP A 199 56.51 -79.92 52.53
N ASP A 200 56.78 -78.83 51.80
CA ASP A 200 56.23 -77.49 52.04
C ASP A 200 55.01 -77.18 51.13
N ALA A 201 54.48 -78.20 50.46
CA ALA A 201 53.35 -78.05 49.56
C ALA A 201 52.03 -77.91 50.34
N LYS A 202 51.32 -76.78 50.16
CA LYS A 202 50.08 -76.49 50.89
C LYS A 202 48.86 -77.16 50.26
N SER A 203 47.98 -77.69 51.10
CA SER A 203 46.73 -78.36 50.69
C SER A 203 45.71 -77.43 50.01
N ASP A 204 45.76 -76.13 50.29
CA ASP A 204 44.88 -75.12 49.68
C ASP A 204 45.31 -74.68 48.26
N SER A 205 46.46 -75.15 47.76
CA SER A 205 47.04 -74.71 46.48
C SER A 205 46.10 -74.93 45.29
N CYS A 206 45.40 -76.06 45.27
CA CYS A 206 44.47 -76.39 44.18
C CYS A 206 43.13 -75.64 44.30
N ASP A 207 42.67 -75.31 45.52
CA ASP A 207 41.51 -74.45 45.73
C ASP A 207 41.81 -73.00 45.35
N ARG A 208 43.00 -72.48 45.70
CA ARG A 208 43.49 -71.17 45.25
C ARG A 208 43.56 -71.09 43.72
N LYS A 209 44.08 -72.13 43.05
CA LYS A 209 44.03 -72.26 41.59
C LYS A 209 42.59 -72.19 41.05
N LYS A 210 41.65 -72.94 41.64
CA LYS A 210 40.24 -72.95 41.21
C LYS A 210 39.60 -71.56 41.34
N VAL A 211 39.75 -70.90 42.49
CA VAL A 211 39.23 -69.54 42.73
C VAL A 211 39.82 -68.52 41.75
N ALA A 212 41.12 -68.62 41.43
CA ALA A 212 41.75 -67.77 40.42
C ALA A 212 41.21 -68.06 39.00
N SER A 213 40.97 -69.32 38.66
CA SER A 213 40.37 -69.74 37.38
C SER A 213 38.92 -69.26 37.23
N ASP A 214 38.09 -69.38 38.28
CA ASP A 214 36.71 -68.89 38.29
C ASP A 214 36.65 -67.36 38.17
N ARG A 215 37.62 -66.66 38.78
CA ARG A 215 37.76 -65.21 38.65
C ARG A 215 38.22 -64.78 37.26
N LEU A 216 39.10 -65.57 36.62
CA LEU A 216 39.53 -65.34 35.23
C LEU A 216 38.35 -65.51 34.26
N LYS A 217 37.55 -66.57 34.44
CA LYS A 217 36.34 -66.80 33.65
C LYS A 217 35.36 -65.61 33.71
N LYS A 218 35.13 -65.05 34.91
CA LYS A 218 34.28 -63.86 35.09
C LYS A 218 34.84 -62.59 34.42
N ILE A 219 36.16 -62.45 34.34
CA ILE A 219 36.80 -61.34 33.61
C ILE A 219 36.58 -61.52 32.11
N ASP A 220 36.78 -62.73 31.58
CA ASP A 220 36.58 -63.04 30.16
C ASP A 220 35.11 -62.86 29.75
N GLU A 221 34.15 -63.40 30.53
CA GLU A 221 32.71 -63.16 30.36
C GLU A 221 32.36 -61.65 30.36
N SER A 222 33.03 -60.85 31.21
CA SER A 222 32.83 -59.39 31.25
C SER A 222 33.51 -58.64 30.10
N ILE A 223 34.59 -59.17 29.52
CA ILE A 223 35.22 -58.60 28.31
C ILE A 223 34.29 -58.85 27.14
N ASP A 224 33.86 -60.09 26.92
CA ASP A 224 32.96 -60.47 25.82
C ASP A 224 31.64 -59.69 25.87
N ALA A 225 31.03 -59.56 27.04
CA ALA A 225 29.80 -58.79 27.22
C ALA A 225 29.95 -57.29 26.95
N LYS A 226 31.14 -56.71 27.16
CA LYS A 226 31.43 -55.30 26.82
C LYS A 226 31.81 -55.15 25.35
N GLN A 227 32.56 -56.08 24.78
CA GLN A 227 32.93 -56.08 23.37
C GLN A 227 31.69 -56.25 22.49
N ALA A 228 30.75 -57.12 22.85
CA ALA A 228 29.45 -57.25 22.19
C ALA A 228 28.62 -55.96 22.24
N LYS A 229 28.72 -55.18 23.34
CA LYS A 229 28.09 -53.85 23.42
C LYS A 229 28.75 -52.86 22.47
N ILE A 230 30.08 -52.83 22.37
CA ILE A 230 30.83 -51.98 21.43
C ILE A 230 30.42 -52.32 19.98
N VAL A 231 30.38 -53.61 19.60
CA VAL A 231 29.96 -54.02 18.24
C VAL A 231 28.51 -53.61 17.94
N LYS A 232 27.58 -53.77 18.89
CA LYS A 232 26.19 -53.32 18.72
C LYS A 232 26.09 -51.79 18.57
N ILE A 233 26.94 -51.08 19.31
CA ILE A 233 27.15 -49.63 19.19
C ILE A 233 27.60 -49.31 17.76
N ASP A 234 28.72 -49.85 17.28
CA ASP A 234 29.25 -49.59 15.93
C ASP A 234 28.20 -49.83 14.81
N GLN A 235 27.48 -50.95 14.85
CA GLN A 235 26.38 -51.27 13.92
C GLN A 235 25.24 -50.24 13.93
N THR A 236 24.94 -49.64 15.09
CA THR A 236 23.89 -48.63 15.23
C THR A 236 24.31 -47.31 14.58
N THR A 237 25.60 -46.95 14.65
CA THR A 237 26.12 -45.72 14.03
C THR A 237 26.19 -45.82 12.51
N GLU A 238 26.55 -46.98 11.95
CA GLU A 238 26.44 -47.22 10.50
C GLU A 238 24.97 -47.06 10.03
N ALA A 239 24.01 -47.61 10.77
CA ALA A 239 22.60 -47.46 10.46
C ALA A 239 22.12 -45.99 10.52
N ILE A 240 22.48 -45.23 11.56
CA ILE A 240 22.12 -43.81 11.69
C ILE A 240 22.73 -42.99 10.54
N GLY A 241 23.99 -43.24 10.19
CA GLY A 241 24.70 -42.55 9.11
C GLY A 241 24.15 -42.86 7.71
N LEU A 242 23.54 -44.03 7.51
CA LEU A 242 22.94 -44.45 6.23
C LEU A 242 21.46 -44.05 6.10
N GLN A 243 20.66 -44.08 7.18
CA GLN A 243 19.21 -43.88 7.08
C GLN A 243 18.78 -42.43 6.82
N LYS A 244 19.52 -41.42 7.27
CA LYS A 244 19.16 -39.99 7.03
C LYS A 244 19.60 -39.45 5.65
N LYS A 245 20.01 -40.32 4.71
CA LYS A 245 20.38 -39.95 3.32
C LYS A 245 19.25 -40.14 2.29
N ALA A 246 18.06 -40.57 2.74
CA ALA A 246 16.92 -40.90 1.91
C ALA A 246 15.71 -40.00 2.19
N GLN A 247 15.89 -38.68 2.02
CA GLN A 247 14.85 -37.65 1.96
C GLN A 247 15.39 -36.40 1.26
#